data_AF-A0A382Z1F9-F1
#
_entry.id   AF-A0A382Z1F9-F1
#
_cell.length_a   1.000
_cell.length_b   1.000
_cell.length_c   1.000
_cell.angle_alpha   90.00
_cell.angle_beta   90.00
_cell.angle_gamma   90.00
#
_symmetry.space_group_name_H-M   'P 1'
#
loop_
_entity.id
_entity.type
_entity.pdbx_description
1 polymer ?
#
loop_
_entity_poly.entity_id
_entity_poly.type
_entity_poly.pdbx_seq_one_letter_code
_entity_poly.pdbx_strand_id
1 'polypeptide(L)'
;MAKKCPPGKYYCFDEKKCKKIPRGYRIGARGYLAREKEDDSEDSKKNGGNGNGSNGGNGNGNGAGGNGGGNGGSNGGGMSESANPRIPRKKGQPAKSKKHSDLYTDEDPKGTIHGLGFKNVAKARASVSKIRNSSRSHAHKIQAAVAMEQRAREMGKTSEAAVYRKFINSMKKKTKKMNEDVVSEEGLRDWFG
;
A
#
# COMPACT_ATOMS: atom_id res chain seq x y z
N MET A 1 -18.27 -28.37 8.49
CA MET A 1 -19.07 -28.71 7.29
C MET A 1 -19.80 -27.48 6.77
N ALA A 2 -19.76 -27.20 5.45
CA ALA A 2 -20.63 -26.18 4.87
C ALA A 2 -22.09 -26.66 4.95
N LYS A 3 -22.96 -25.87 5.59
CA LYS A 3 -24.40 -26.17 5.68
C LYS A 3 -24.98 -26.06 4.27
N LYS A 4 -25.39 -27.18 3.68
CA LYS A 4 -25.93 -27.23 2.31
C LYS A 4 -27.33 -26.60 2.31
N CYS A 5 -27.52 -25.55 1.53
CA CYS A 5 -28.83 -24.95 1.27
C CYS A 5 -29.49 -25.62 0.05
N PRO A 6 -30.83 -25.54 -0.09
CA PRO A 6 -31.53 -25.95 -1.30
C PRO A 6 -30.97 -25.27 -2.56
N PRO A 7 -31.11 -25.88 -3.75
CA PRO A 7 -30.61 -25.31 -5.00
C PRO A 7 -31.18 -23.89 -5.22
N GLY A 8 -30.34 -22.97 -5.68
CA GLY A 8 -30.70 -21.56 -5.91
C GLY A 8 -30.66 -20.66 -4.67
N LYS A 9 -30.22 -21.15 -3.51
CA LYS A 9 -30.04 -20.36 -2.28
C LYS A 9 -28.63 -20.50 -1.70
N TYR A 10 -28.05 -19.42 -1.20
CA TYR A 10 -26.76 -19.43 -0.49
C TYR A 10 -26.95 -19.37 1.03
N TYR A 11 -26.02 -19.98 1.78
CA TYR A 11 -26.03 -19.87 3.24
C TYR A 11 -25.38 -18.56 3.68
N CYS A 12 -26.14 -17.67 4.30
CA CYS A 12 -25.62 -16.46 4.91
C CYS A 12 -25.20 -16.77 6.35
N PHE A 13 -23.92 -16.54 6.68
CA PHE A 13 -23.36 -16.84 8.01
C PHE A 13 -23.79 -15.83 9.07
N ASP A 14 -24.02 -14.58 8.68
CA ASP A 14 -24.45 -13.51 9.58
C ASP A 14 -25.87 -13.78 10.13
N GLU A 15 -26.78 -14.18 9.24
CA GLU A 15 -28.18 -14.44 9.58
C GLU A 15 -28.49 -15.93 9.77
N LYS A 16 -27.46 -16.79 9.70
CA LYS A 16 -27.52 -18.26 9.85
C LYS A 16 -28.63 -18.95 9.03
N LYS A 17 -29.06 -18.36 7.90
CA LYS A 17 -30.20 -18.81 7.08
C LYS A 17 -29.88 -18.83 5.59
N CYS A 18 -30.65 -19.62 4.82
CA CYS A 18 -30.52 -19.71 3.37
C CYS A 18 -31.26 -18.55 2.68
N LYS A 19 -30.54 -17.74 1.90
CA LYS A 19 -31.08 -16.59 1.14
C LYS A 19 -31.01 -16.82 -0.37
N LYS A 20 -31.84 -16.10 -1.14
CA LYS A 20 -31.78 -16.12 -2.61
C LYS A 20 -30.44 -15.53 -3.10
N ILE A 21 -29.89 -16.10 -4.15
CA ILE A 21 -28.65 -15.65 -4.79
C ILE A 21 -28.89 -14.27 -5.45
N PRO A 22 -28.12 -13.22 -5.10
CA PRO A 22 -28.18 -11.94 -5.80
C PRO A 22 -27.73 -12.05 -7.27
N ARG A 23 -28.27 -11.20 -8.15
CA ARG A 23 -27.90 -11.16 -9.57
C ARG A 23 -26.39 -10.89 -9.75
N GLY A 24 -25.72 -11.65 -10.63
CA GLY A 24 -24.27 -11.56 -10.85
C GLY A 24 -23.42 -12.41 -9.89
N TYR A 25 -24.05 -13.35 -9.18
CA TYR A 25 -23.37 -14.26 -8.25
C TYR A 25 -23.85 -15.70 -8.45
N ARG A 26 -22.98 -16.68 -8.19
CA ARG A 26 -23.26 -18.13 -8.24
C ARG A 26 -22.75 -18.86 -6.99
N ILE A 27 -23.25 -20.05 -6.72
CA ILE A 27 -22.74 -20.89 -5.61
C ILE A 27 -21.46 -21.60 -6.06
N GLY A 28 -20.33 -21.31 -5.40
CA GLY A 28 -19.05 -21.97 -5.66
C GLY A 28 -18.92 -23.36 -5.04
N ALA A 29 -17.82 -24.07 -5.34
CA ALA A 29 -17.57 -25.47 -4.95
C ALA A 29 -17.62 -25.76 -3.43
N ARG A 30 -17.56 -24.73 -2.58
CA ARG A 30 -17.67 -24.84 -1.11
C ARG A 30 -19.01 -24.33 -0.55
N GLY A 31 -20.00 -24.05 -1.39
CA GLY A 31 -21.32 -23.55 -0.97
C GLY A 31 -21.38 -22.05 -0.65
N TYR A 32 -20.30 -21.31 -0.94
CA TYR A 32 -20.21 -19.86 -0.75
C TYR A 32 -20.62 -19.12 -2.01
N LEU A 33 -21.17 -17.92 -1.83
CA LEU A 33 -21.52 -17.01 -2.91
C LEU A 33 -20.23 -16.49 -3.57
N ALA A 34 -20.06 -16.74 -4.86
CA ALA A 34 -18.95 -16.26 -5.67
C ALA A 34 -19.50 -15.35 -6.77
N ARG A 35 -18.84 -14.22 -7.05
CA ARG A 35 -19.22 -13.34 -8.16
C ARG A 35 -19.09 -14.12 -9.46
N GLU A 36 -20.08 -14.01 -10.33
CA GLU A 36 -19.93 -14.48 -11.71
C GLU A 36 -18.76 -13.71 -12.30
N LYS A 37 -17.81 -14.45 -12.88
CA LYS A 37 -16.90 -13.80 -13.83
C LYS A 37 -17.78 -13.58 -15.04
N GLU A 38 -17.99 -12.32 -15.41
CA GLU A 38 -18.44 -12.00 -16.76
C GLU A 38 -17.46 -12.73 -17.68
N ASP A 39 -17.99 -13.67 -18.47
CA ASP A 39 -17.21 -14.30 -19.53
C ASP A 39 -16.97 -13.20 -20.56
N ASP A 40 -15.89 -12.43 -20.34
CA ASP A 40 -15.34 -11.51 -21.32
C ASP A 40 -14.89 -12.34 -22.51
N SER A 41 -15.75 -12.38 -23.52
CA SER A 41 -15.37 -12.62 -24.91
C SER A 41 -14.21 -11.71 -25.25
N GLU A 42 -13.09 -12.35 -25.62
CA GLU A 42 -11.93 -11.84 -26.35
C GLU A 42 -11.45 -10.40 -26.10
N ASP A 43 -10.16 -10.34 -25.74
CA ASP A 43 -9.31 -9.14 -25.65
C ASP A 43 -9.33 -8.43 -24.29
N SER A 44 -8.45 -8.88 -23.39
CA SER A 44 -7.31 -8.04 -23.02
C SER A 44 -6.45 -8.69 -21.92
N LYS A 45 -5.14 -8.56 -22.13
CA LYS A 45 -4.06 -9.02 -21.28
C LYS A 45 -4.12 -8.44 -19.86
N LYS A 46 -3.64 -9.25 -18.92
CA LYS A 46 -3.04 -8.90 -17.60
C LYS A 46 -3.99 -8.32 -16.54
N ASN A 47 -4.32 -9.12 -15.54
CA ASN A 47 -3.63 -9.12 -14.23
C ASN A 47 -4.39 -9.94 -13.18
N GLY A 48 -3.63 -10.68 -12.37
CA GLY A 48 -3.96 -10.93 -10.96
C GLY A 48 -4.83 -12.16 -10.66
N GLY A 49 -4.23 -13.18 -10.05
CA GLY A 49 -5.02 -14.28 -9.50
C GLY A 49 -4.25 -15.49 -8.96
N ASN A 50 -3.39 -15.24 -7.97
CA ASN A 50 -2.85 -16.18 -6.99
C ASN A 50 -3.62 -17.51 -6.81
N GLY A 51 -2.98 -18.64 -7.12
CA GLY A 51 -3.50 -19.98 -6.90
C GLY A 51 -2.40 -20.92 -6.38
N ASN A 52 -2.26 -20.97 -5.06
CA ASN A 52 -1.45 -21.95 -4.33
C ASN A 52 -2.08 -23.34 -4.49
N GLY A 53 -1.41 -24.24 -5.21
CA GLY A 53 -1.81 -25.64 -5.38
C GLY A 53 -0.63 -26.55 -5.10
N SER A 54 -0.46 -26.92 -3.83
CA SER A 54 0.49 -27.93 -3.39
C SER A 54 -0.25 -29.27 -3.24
N ASN A 55 0.19 -30.29 -4.00
CA ASN A 55 0.16 -31.72 -3.67
C ASN A 55 0.98 -32.42 -4.77
N GLY A 56 2.23 -32.85 -4.54
CA GLY A 56 2.57 -34.13 -3.90
C GLY A 56 2.34 -35.27 -4.90
N GLY A 57 3.29 -36.08 -5.37
CA GLY A 57 4.71 -36.28 -5.15
C GLY A 57 5.10 -37.54 -5.95
N ASN A 58 6.29 -37.60 -6.52
CA ASN A 58 7.09 -38.82 -6.78
C ASN A 58 8.28 -38.48 -7.67
N GLY A 59 9.49 -38.63 -7.15
CA GLY A 59 10.73 -38.48 -7.90
C GLY A 59 11.86 -39.18 -7.16
N ASN A 60 12.07 -40.44 -7.52
CA ASN A 60 13.12 -41.33 -7.03
C ASN A 60 14.50 -40.76 -7.43
N GLY A 61 15.32 -40.35 -6.46
CA GLY A 61 16.63 -39.75 -6.70
C GLY A 61 17.79 -40.68 -6.35
N ASN A 62 18.36 -41.34 -7.36
CA ASN A 62 19.72 -41.86 -7.33
C ASN A 62 20.59 -40.99 -8.24
N GLY A 63 21.73 -40.49 -7.75
CA GLY A 63 22.72 -39.83 -8.61
C GLY A 63 23.74 -39.01 -7.83
N ALA A 64 24.94 -39.57 -7.66
CA ALA A 64 26.07 -39.01 -6.96
C ALA A 64 26.87 -38.00 -7.82
N GLY A 65 27.63 -37.15 -7.13
CA GLY A 65 28.96 -36.69 -7.59
C GLY A 65 29.02 -35.36 -8.36
N GLY A 66 29.85 -34.44 -7.87
CA GLY A 66 30.33 -33.31 -8.68
C GLY A 66 30.70 -32.05 -7.91
N ASN A 67 31.89 -32.04 -7.30
CA ASN A 67 32.60 -30.82 -6.88
C ASN A 67 33.21 -30.16 -8.14
N GLY A 68 32.87 -28.91 -8.43
CA GLY A 68 33.38 -28.20 -9.60
C GLY A 68 33.18 -26.70 -9.49
N GLY A 69 34.24 -26.00 -9.07
CA GLY A 69 34.29 -24.55 -9.11
C GLY A 69 34.28 -24.02 -10.56
N GLY A 70 33.58 -22.92 -10.77
CA GLY A 70 33.51 -22.25 -12.06
C GLY A 70 33.04 -20.81 -11.90
N ASN A 71 34.00 -19.88 -11.99
CA ASN A 71 33.76 -18.47 -12.26
C ASN A 71 33.20 -18.34 -13.69
N GLY A 72 31.96 -17.89 -13.81
CA GLY A 72 31.27 -17.76 -15.09
C GLY A 72 30.29 -16.61 -15.05
N GLY A 73 30.72 -15.45 -15.54
CA GLY A 73 29.81 -14.35 -15.85
C GLY A 73 28.95 -14.72 -17.05
N SER A 74 27.64 -14.52 -16.93
CA SER A 74 26.77 -14.17 -18.05
C SER A 74 25.38 -13.74 -17.58
N ASN A 75 24.98 -12.61 -18.16
CA ASN A 75 23.64 -12.09 -18.45
C ASN A 75 22.41 -12.92 -18.07
N GLY A 76 21.41 -12.17 -17.56
CA GLY A 76 20.03 -12.33 -18.03
C GLY A 76 19.16 -13.29 -17.23
N GLY A 77 18.74 -12.87 -16.04
CA GLY A 77 17.67 -13.53 -15.31
C GLY A 77 17.04 -12.56 -14.33
N GLY A 78 15.95 -11.92 -14.74
CA GLY A 78 15.16 -11.01 -13.90
C GLY A 78 14.57 -11.75 -12.71
N MET A 79 15.33 -11.84 -11.62
CA MET A 79 14.81 -12.24 -10.32
C MET A 79 13.87 -11.14 -9.83
N SER A 80 12.57 -11.43 -9.87
CA SER A 80 11.54 -10.61 -9.24
C SER A 80 11.93 -10.30 -7.79
N GLU A 81 12.16 -9.03 -7.50
CA GLU A 81 12.58 -8.44 -6.23
C GLU A 81 11.49 -8.52 -5.13
N SER A 82 10.58 -9.50 -5.22
CA SER A 82 9.26 -9.42 -4.60
C SER A 82 8.96 -10.50 -3.55
N ALA A 83 9.91 -11.37 -3.18
CA ALA A 83 9.58 -12.54 -2.34
C ALA A 83 10.61 -12.93 -1.28
N ASN A 84 11.57 -12.07 -0.92
CA ASN A 84 12.37 -12.33 0.28
C ASN A 84 11.62 -11.82 1.51
N PRO A 85 11.31 -12.67 2.51
CA PRO A 85 10.81 -12.18 3.79
C PRO A 85 11.83 -11.20 4.36
N ARG A 86 11.40 -9.98 4.71
CA ARG A 86 12.30 -8.96 5.26
C ARG A 86 12.83 -9.45 6.60
N ILE A 87 14.13 -9.76 6.66
CA ILE A 87 14.81 -10.21 7.87
C ILE A 87 15.31 -8.97 8.61
N PRO A 88 14.97 -8.79 9.91
CA PRO A 88 15.52 -7.72 10.73
C PRO A 88 17.05 -7.71 10.68
N ARG A 89 17.63 -6.52 10.58
CA ARG A 89 19.08 -6.38 10.49
C ARG A 89 19.75 -6.81 11.80
N LYS A 90 20.85 -7.56 11.69
CA LYS A 90 21.72 -7.89 12.82
C LYS A 90 22.67 -6.73 13.10
N LYS A 91 23.02 -6.50 14.37
CA LYS A 91 24.01 -5.48 14.78
C LYS A 91 25.33 -5.68 14.02
N GLY A 92 25.78 -4.68 13.25
CA GLY A 92 27.03 -4.69 12.49
C GLY A 92 26.90 -4.89 10.97
N GLN A 93 25.72 -5.21 10.44
CA GLN A 93 25.51 -5.27 8.98
C GLN A 93 25.44 -3.86 8.37
N PRO A 94 25.83 -3.63 7.11
CA PRO A 94 25.69 -2.31 6.48
C PRO A 94 24.22 -1.88 6.40
N ALA A 95 23.96 -0.60 6.68
CA ALA A 95 22.63 0.00 6.50
C ALA A 95 22.25 0.01 5.01
N LYS A 96 20.95 0.03 4.69
CA LYS A 96 20.42 0.01 3.30
C LYS A 96 20.76 -1.23 2.46
N SER A 97 21.02 -2.38 3.09
CA SER A 97 21.23 -3.62 2.34
C SER A 97 19.91 -4.13 1.73
N LYS A 98 19.93 -4.65 0.50
CA LYS A 98 18.76 -5.25 -0.17
C LYS A 98 18.17 -6.46 0.56
N LYS A 99 18.92 -7.05 1.50
CA LYS A 99 18.56 -8.30 2.21
C LYS A 99 18.08 -8.07 3.64
N HIS A 100 18.36 -6.92 4.24
CA HIS A 100 18.06 -6.63 5.64
C HIS A 100 17.56 -5.19 5.80
N SER A 101 16.32 -5.02 6.25
CA SER A 101 15.82 -3.74 6.76
C SER A 101 16.06 -3.69 8.28
N ASP A 102 16.54 -2.56 8.80
CA ASP A 102 16.89 -2.41 10.22
C ASP A 102 15.68 -2.51 11.15
N LEU A 103 14.49 -2.34 10.59
CA LEU A 103 13.23 -2.49 11.29
C LEU A 103 12.21 -3.12 10.34
N TYR A 104 11.08 -3.55 10.89
CA TYR A 104 9.88 -4.01 10.14
C TYR A 104 9.30 -2.97 9.15
N THR A 105 9.99 -1.85 8.97
CA THR A 105 9.69 -0.73 8.09
C THR A 105 10.85 -0.56 7.12
N ASP A 106 10.55 -0.32 5.83
CA ASP A 106 11.58 0.09 4.86
C ASP A 106 12.38 1.26 5.44
N GLU A 107 13.72 1.13 5.43
CA GLU A 107 14.64 2.17 5.92
C GLU A 107 14.51 3.49 5.14
N ASP A 108 14.19 3.37 3.85
CA ASP A 108 13.86 4.48 2.97
C ASP A 108 12.48 4.21 2.35
N PRO A 109 11.37 4.53 3.04
CA PRO A 109 10.03 4.32 2.51
C PRO A 109 9.88 5.10 1.21
N LYS A 110 9.34 4.45 0.17
CA LYS A 110 9.04 5.12 -1.10
C LYS A 110 8.15 6.33 -0.83
N GLY A 111 8.55 7.50 -1.36
CA GLY A 111 7.76 8.72 -1.18
C GLY A 111 8.20 9.63 -0.03
N THR A 112 9.19 9.22 0.76
CA THR A 112 9.70 10.02 1.88
C THR A 112 10.36 11.33 1.40
N ILE A 113 9.98 12.45 2.01
CA ILE A 113 10.66 13.74 1.79
C ILE A 113 11.87 13.78 2.74
N HIS A 114 13.07 13.64 2.19
CA HIS A 114 14.30 13.60 2.99
C HIS A 114 14.76 15.00 3.43
N GLY A 115 15.55 15.04 4.51
CA GLY A 115 16.22 16.26 4.96
C GLY A 115 15.29 17.30 5.59
N LEU A 116 14.22 16.83 6.24
CA LEU A 116 13.34 17.65 7.08
C LEU A 116 13.93 17.74 8.49
N GLY A 117 13.85 18.91 9.11
CA GLY A 117 14.31 19.13 10.48
C GLY A 117 13.68 20.34 11.16
N PHE A 118 13.70 20.34 12.48
CA PHE A 118 13.22 21.43 13.34
C PHE A 118 14.24 21.77 14.43
N LYS A 119 15.54 21.71 14.09
CA LYS A 119 16.60 22.07 15.05
C LYS A 119 16.41 23.49 15.57
N ASN A 120 16.20 24.44 14.63
CA ASN A 120 15.92 25.86 14.87
C ASN A 120 14.79 26.33 13.92
N VAL A 121 14.18 27.48 14.20
CA VAL A 121 13.15 28.12 13.34
C VAL A 121 13.57 28.23 11.86
N ALA A 122 14.81 28.62 11.57
CA ALA A 122 15.31 28.71 10.19
C ALA A 122 15.30 27.35 9.46
N LYS A 123 15.70 26.28 10.16
CA LYS A 123 15.66 24.91 9.62
C LYS A 123 14.22 24.40 9.45
N ALA A 124 13.31 24.77 10.36
CA ALA A 124 11.89 24.46 10.23
C ALA A 124 11.28 25.14 8.98
N ARG A 125 11.60 26.42 8.74
CA ARG A 125 11.18 27.14 7.53
C ARG A 125 11.74 26.50 6.25
N ALA A 126 13.03 26.17 6.24
CA ALA A 126 13.65 25.48 5.11
C ALA A 126 12.98 24.13 4.83
N SER A 127 12.60 23.40 5.88
CA SER A 127 11.88 22.13 5.77
C SER A 127 10.48 22.30 5.20
N VAL A 128 9.73 23.32 5.64
CA VAL A 128 8.43 23.66 5.04
C VAL A 128 8.58 24.03 3.56
N SER A 129 9.63 24.77 3.18
CA SER A 129 9.90 25.07 1.77
C SER A 129 10.19 23.81 0.96
N LYS A 130 10.95 22.85 1.51
CA LYS A 130 11.19 21.54 0.87
C LYS A 130 9.89 20.76 0.71
N ILE A 131 9.02 20.74 1.74
CA ILE A 131 7.71 20.09 1.67
C ILE A 131 6.87 20.71 0.55
N ARG A 132 6.80 22.04 0.52
CA ARG A 132 6.02 22.79 -0.48
C ARG A 132 6.47 22.50 -1.91
N ASN A 133 7.78 22.54 -2.15
CA ASN A 133 8.38 22.40 -3.47
C ASN A 133 8.60 20.93 -3.88
N SER A 134 8.32 19.96 -3.01
CA SER A 134 8.44 18.55 -3.36
C SER A 134 7.44 18.15 -4.46
N SER A 135 7.81 17.18 -5.29
CA SER A 135 6.93 16.57 -6.31
C SER A 135 5.91 15.58 -5.73
N ARG A 136 5.66 15.63 -4.42
CA ARG A 136 4.72 14.72 -3.74
C ARG A 136 3.29 15.25 -3.82
N SER A 137 2.31 14.34 -3.65
CA SER A 137 0.90 14.72 -3.62
C SER A 137 0.58 15.59 -2.39
N HIS A 138 -0.55 16.30 -2.45
CA HIS A 138 -1.00 17.15 -1.35
C HIS A 138 -1.06 16.39 -0.01
N ALA A 139 -1.63 15.18 -0.01
CA ALA A 139 -1.73 14.35 1.19
C ALA A 139 -0.36 14.03 1.80
N HIS A 140 0.62 13.61 0.99
CA HIS A 140 1.97 13.32 1.47
C HIS A 140 2.67 14.55 2.04
N LYS A 141 2.44 15.74 1.46
CA LYS A 141 2.97 17.00 2.00
C LYS A 141 2.41 17.32 3.39
N ILE A 142 1.10 17.10 3.59
CA ILE A 142 0.46 17.31 4.89
C ILE A 142 0.90 16.28 5.91
N GLN A 143 0.97 14.99 5.55
CA GLN A 143 1.47 13.94 6.44
C GLN A 143 2.88 14.25 6.93
N ALA A 144 3.79 14.64 6.03
CA ALA A 144 5.15 15.05 6.39
C ALA A 144 5.14 16.26 7.34
N ALA A 145 4.35 17.29 7.06
CA ALA A 145 4.27 18.47 7.91
C ALA A 145 3.70 18.16 9.30
N VAL A 146 2.67 17.32 9.40
CA VAL A 146 2.04 16.90 10.66
C VAL A 146 3.01 16.07 11.50
N ALA A 147 3.70 15.11 10.89
CA ALA A 147 4.70 14.31 11.58
C ALA A 147 5.83 15.20 12.15
N MET A 148 6.26 16.21 11.40
CA MET A 148 7.26 17.18 11.87
C MET A 148 6.74 18.09 12.98
N GLU A 149 5.47 18.51 12.93
CA GLU A 149 4.82 19.26 14.01
C GLU A 149 4.79 18.43 15.30
N GLN A 150 4.35 17.18 15.23
CA GLN A 150 4.26 16.28 16.38
C GLN A 150 5.63 16.06 17.03
N ARG A 151 6.63 15.68 16.24
CA ARG A 151 8.00 15.49 16.72
C ARG A 151 8.59 16.76 17.34
N ALA A 152 8.29 17.93 16.78
CA ALA A 152 8.74 19.20 17.35
C ALA A 152 8.05 19.50 18.70
N ARG A 153 6.76 19.19 18.84
CA ARG A 153 6.02 19.34 20.10
C ARG A 153 6.50 18.37 21.17
N GLU A 154 6.75 17.12 20.81
CA GLU A 154 7.32 16.10 21.71
C GLU A 154 8.69 16.52 22.25
N MET A 155 9.50 17.21 21.44
CA MET A 155 10.77 17.79 21.88
C MET A 155 10.65 19.15 22.58
N GLY A 156 9.45 19.65 22.87
CA GLY A 156 9.24 20.95 23.52
C GLY A 156 9.54 22.19 22.65
N LYS A 157 9.74 22.00 21.34
CA LYS A 157 10.07 23.08 20.38
C LYS A 157 8.81 23.70 19.78
N THR A 158 8.07 24.43 20.62
CA THR A 158 6.76 25.01 20.28
C THR A 158 6.85 26.06 19.17
N SER A 159 7.92 26.85 19.13
CA SER A 159 8.11 27.91 18.13
C SER A 159 8.31 27.34 16.71
N GLU A 160 9.04 26.24 16.59
CA GLU A 160 9.29 25.51 15.37
C GLU A 160 8.03 24.75 14.93
N ALA A 161 7.33 24.11 15.88
CA ALA A 161 6.06 23.47 15.62
C ALA A 161 5.03 24.45 15.04
N ALA A 162 5.01 25.70 15.53
CA ALA A 162 4.12 26.74 15.01
C ALA A 162 4.38 27.06 13.53
N VAL A 163 5.61 26.92 13.02
CA VAL A 163 5.92 27.10 11.60
C VAL A 163 5.22 26.03 10.75
N TYR A 164 5.27 24.77 11.18
CA TYR A 164 4.57 23.67 10.49
C TYR A 164 3.05 23.82 10.60
N ARG A 165 2.54 24.21 11.77
CA ARG A 165 1.11 24.46 11.99
C ARG A 165 0.55 25.55 11.08
N LYS A 166 1.29 26.65 10.90
CA LYS A 166 0.93 27.73 9.96
C LYS A 166 0.81 27.19 8.53
N PHE A 167 1.77 26.38 8.10
CA PHE A 167 1.72 25.73 6.79
C PHE A 167 0.48 24.81 6.66
N ILE A 168 0.25 23.92 7.61
CA ILE A 168 -0.90 22.99 7.60
C ILE A 168 -2.22 23.75 7.50
N ASN A 169 -2.41 24.80 8.31
CA ASN A 169 -3.61 25.62 8.28
C ASN A 169 -3.80 26.34 6.93
N SER A 170 -2.71 26.85 6.34
CA SER A 170 -2.77 27.48 5.02
C SER A 170 -3.21 26.48 3.93
N MET A 171 -2.76 25.23 4.01
CA MET A 171 -3.13 24.18 3.06
C MET A 171 -4.58 23.70 3.27
N LYS A 172 -5.04 23.61 4.52
CA LYS A 172 -6.46 23.33 4.85
C LYS A 172 -7.39 24.39 4.28
N LYS A 173 -7.06 25.67 4.46
CA LYS A 173 -7.84 26.79 3.90
C LYS A 173 -7.92 26.73 2.37
N LYS A 174 -6.80 26.45 1.70
CA LYS A 174 -6.77 26.28 0.23
C LYS A 174 -7.68 25.13 -0.22
N THR A 175 -7.62 24.00 0.47
CA THR A 175 -8.45 22.82 0.14
C THR A 175 -9.93 23.10 0.37
N LYS A 176 -10.28 23.81 1.45
CA LYS A 176 -11.66 24.22 1.73
C LYS A 176 -12.20 25.14 0.62
N LYS A 177 -11.42 26.16 0.24
CA LYS A 177 -11.82 27.09 -0.82
C LYS A 177 -12.08 26.37 -2.14
N MET A 178 -11.18 25.47 -2.56
CA MET A 178 -11.40 24.69 -3.79
C MET A 178 -12.67 23.84 -3.73
N ASN A 179 -13.00 23.27 -2.57
CA ASN A 179 -14.23 22.49 -2.42
C ASN A 179 -15.50 23.37 -2.43
N GLU A 180 -15.44 24.55 -1.79
CA GLU A 180 -16.53 25.54 -1.82
C GLU A 180 -16.76 26.08 -3.23
N ASP A 181 -15.69 26.38 -3.97
CA ASP A 181 -15.76 26.85 -5.36
C ASP A 181 -16.40 25.76 -6.26
N VAL A 182 -15.99 24.48 -6.13
CA VAL A 182 -16.59 23.35 -6.87
C VAL A 182 -18.08 23.17 -6.53
N VAL A 183 -18.43 23.22 -5.25
CA VAL A 183 -19.84 23.13 -4.81
C VAL A 183 -20.66 24.32 -5.30
N SER A 184 -20.06 25.51 -5.45
CA SER A 184 -20.75 26.69 -5.98
C SER A 184 -20.97 26.67 -7.49
N GLU A 185 -20.11 25.99 -8.27
CA GLU A 185 -20.29 25.80 -9.72
C GLU A 185 -21.25 24.66 -10.07
N GLU A 186 -21.20 23.53 -9.35
CA GLU A 186 -22.05 22.36 -9.62
C GLU A 186 -23.39 22.39 -8.87
N GLY A 187 -23.45 23.03 -7.69
CA GLY A 187 -24.64 23.02 -6.82
C GLY A 187 -25.80 23.92 -7.26
N LEU A 188 -25.60 24.81 -8.23
CA LEU A 188 -26.65 25.74 -8.69
C LEU A 188 -27.40 25.23 -9.94
N ARG A 189 -26.89 24.21 -10.63
CA ARG A 189 -27.53 23.59 -11.81
C ARG A 189 -28.44 22.41 -11.46
N ASP A 190 -28.16 21.70 -10.37
CA ASP A 190 -28.91 20.50 -9.95
C ASP A 190 -29.99 20.76 -8.88
N TRP A 191 -30.11 21.98 -8.35
CA TRP A 191 -31.12 22.32 -7.32
C TRP A 191 -32.33 23.13 -7.85
N PHE A 192 -32.23 23.70 -9.05
CA PHE A 192 -33.31 24.43 -9.74
C PHE A 192 -33.69 23.81 -11.10
N GLY A 193 -33.33 22.55 -11.34
CA GLY A 193 -33.68 21.78 -12.53
C GLY A 193 -34.85 20.85 -12.29
#